data_AF-A0A7V3FMC1-F1
#
_entry.id   AF-A0A7V3FMC1-F1
#
_cell.length_a   1.000
_cell.length_b   1.000
_cell.length_c   1.000
_cell.angle_alpha   90.00
_cell.angle_beta   90.00
_cell.angle_gamma   90.00
#
_symmetry.space_group_name_H-M   'P 1'
#
loop_
_entity.id
_entity.type
_entity.pdbx_description
1 polymer ?
#
loop_
_entity_poly.entity_id
_entity_poly.type
_entity_poly.pdbx_seq_one_letter_code
_entity_poly.pdbx_strand_id
1 'polypeptide(L)'
;YVPGLLSFREIPVLLEAFAKLRRRPDLVFVDGQGIAHPRRLGIASHLGLVLDVPTIGCAKSRLCGEYREPGTKRGSHAPLRDRGEEVGAIFRSKDGVRPLFISVGHRIGLASALRFTLECHAGWRLPKPTREADLYVSRLKRAG
;
A
#
# COMPACT_ATOMS: atom_id res chain seq x y z
N TYR A 1 -2.65 10.12 18.13
CA TYR A 1 -2.41 9.89 16.69
C TYR A 1 -3.13 10.98 15.92
N VAL A 2 -2.46 11.72 15.04
CA VAL A 2 -3.10 12.70 14.14
C VAL A 2 -3.24 12.04 12.77
N PRO A 3 -4.47 11.72 12.32
CA PRO A 3 -4.70 11.14 10.99
C PRO A 3 -4.10 12.05 9.90
N GLY A 4 -3.30 11.44 9.01
CA GLY A 4 -2.65 12.14 7.90
C GLY A 4 -1.25 12.70 8.16
N LEU A 5 -0.67 12.44 9.35
CA LEU A 5 0.75 12.69 9.66
C LEU A 5 1.49 11.41 10.10
N LEU A 6 0.92 10.24 9.79
CA LEU A 6 1.50 8.92 10.15
C LEU A 6 2.95 8.78 9.67
N SER A 7 3.23 9.26 8.46
CA SER A 7 4.55 9.13 7.85
C SER A 7 5.65 9.81 8.68
N PHE A 8 5.41 10.97 9.28
CA PHE A 8 6.43 11.64 10.12
C PHE A 8 6.86 10.82 11.33
N ARG A 9 5.96 9.99 11.86
CA ARG A 9 6.27 9.11 12.99
C ARG A 9 6.99 7.83 12.55
N GLU A 10 6.58 7.25 11.43
CA GLU A 10 7.04 5.92 11.03
C GLU A 10 8.25 5.95 10.10
N ILE A 11 8.43 7.00 9.30
CA ILE A 11 9.52 7.09 8.32
C ILE A 11 10.90 6.92 8.97
N PRO A 12 11.27 7.61 10.08
CA PRO A 12 12.60 7.43 10.67
C PRO A 12 12.93 5.97 10.99
N VAL A 13 12.00 5.24 11.62
CA VAL A 13 12.17 3.82 11.96
C VAL A 13 12.21 2.93 10.71
N LEU A 14 11.41 3.25 9.69
CA LEU A 14 11.43 2.54 8.41
C LEU A 14 12.76 2.72 7.68
N LEU A 15 13.37 3.92 7.73
CA LEU A 15 14.69 4.17 7.13
C LEU A 15 15.78 3.36 7.84
N GLU A 16 15.76 3.30 9.17
CA GLU A 16 16.69 2.47 9.94
C GLU A 16 16.54 0.98 9.61
N ALA A 17 15.31 0.49 9.46
CA ALA A 17 15.06 -0.89 9.06
C ALA A 17 15.53 -1.16 7.63
N PHE A 18 15.29 -0.21 6.71
CA PHE A 18 15.69 -0.33 5.31
C PHE A 18 17.21 -0.33 5.16
N ALA A 19 17.94 0.48 5.96
CA ALA A 19 19.40 0.53 5.97
C ALA A 19 20.05 -0.80 6.39
N LYS A 20 19.32 -1.66 7.11
CA LYS A 20 19.79 -2.99 7.54
C LYS A 20 19.58 -4.07 6.47
N LEU A 21 18.94 -3.75 5.34
CA LEU A 21 18.71 -4.72 4.27
C LEU A 21 20.03 -5.05 3.55
N ARG A 22 20.32 -6.35 3.43
CA ARG A 22 21.48 -6.83 2.63
C ARG A 22 21.29 -6.67 1.13
N ARG A 23 20.05 -6.52 0.66
CA ARG A 23 19.69 -6.34 -0.75
C ARG A 23 18.68 -5.21 -0.86
N ARG A 24 18.92 -4.28 -1.78
CA ARG A 24 17.99 -3.18 -2.08
C ARG A 24 16.81 -3.75 -2.88
N PRO A 25 15.55 -3.57 -2.43
CA PRO A 25 14.38 -3.97 -3.19
C PRO A 25 14.18 -3.09 -4.43
N ASP A 26 13.71 -3.69 -5.53
CA ASP A 26 13.29 -2.96 -6.74
C ASP A 26 11.91 -2.29 -6.59
N LEU A 27 11.11 -2.79 -5.64
CA LEU A 27 9.75 -2.35 -5.36
C LEU A 27 9.41 -2.62 -3.90
N VAL A 28 8.77 -1.65 -3.25
CA VAL A 28 8.31 -1.77 -1.86
C VAL A 28 6.79 -1.63 -1.79
N PHE A 29 6.14 -2.62 -1.17
CA PHE A 29 4.75 -2.50 -0.74
C PHE A 29 4.69 -1.92 0.67
N VAL A 30 3.83 -0.94 0.87
CA VAL A 30 3.63 -0.28 2.17
C VAL A 30 2.18 -0.52 2.62
N ASP A 31 1.98 -1.01 3.86
CA ASP A 31 0.65 -1.12 4.47
C ASP A 31 0.14 0.28 4.87
N GLY A 32 -0.36 1.01 3.87
CA GLY A 32 -0.71 2.41 3.98
C GLY A 32 -1.01 3.01 2.63
N GLN A 33 -1.37 4.30 2.61
CA GLN A 33 -1.70 5.01 1.38
C GLN A 33 -0.46 5.65 0.74
N GLY A 34 -0.48 5.80 -0.59
CA GLY A 34 0.38 6.68 -1.37
C GLY A 34 -0.33 8.00 -1.69
N ILE A 35 -0.55 8.29 -2.97
CA ILE A 35 -1.24 9.52 -3.42
C ILE A 35 -2.72 9.59 -3.01
N ALA A 36 -3.34 8.47 -2.63
CA ALA A 36 -4.68 8.42 -2.02
C ALA A 36 -4.68 8.95 -0.58
N HIS A 37 -4.30 10.22 -0.47
CA HIS A 37 -4.13 10.98 0.76
C HIS A 37 -4.67 12.39 0.54
N PRO A 38 -5.25 13.06 1.56
CA PRO A 38 -5.77 14.44 1.43
C PRO A 38 -4.74 15.47 0.93
N ARG A 39 -3.45 15.17 1.07
CA ARG A 39 -2.31 16.00 0.64
C ARG A 39 -1.48 15.36 -0.48
N ARG A 40 -1.97 14.30 -1.13
CA ARG A 40 -1.25 13.48 -2.13
C ARG A 40 0.08 12.88 -1.68
N LEU A 41 0.36 12.91 -0.37
CA LEU A 41 1.61 12.47 0.23
C LEU A 41 1.34 11.52 1.42
N GLY A 42 0.86 10.33 1.11
CA GLY A 42 0.76 9.24 2.09
C GLY A 42 2.12 8.63 2.43
N ILE A 43 2.14 7.68 3.36
CA ILE A 43 3.38 7.03 3.82
C ILE A 43 4.12 6.31 2.70
N ALA A 44 3.42 5.69 1.75
CA ALA A 44 4.07 5.01 0.63
C ALA A 44 4.79 6.02 -0.30
N SER A 45 4.16 7.17 -0.56
CA SER A 45 4.76 8.23 -1.36
C SER A 45 5.94 8.88 -0.63
N HIS A 46 5.80 9.21 0.65
CA HIS A 46 6.87 9.81 1.44
C HIS A 46 8.08 8.86 1.55
N LEU A 47 7.87 7.58 1.85
CA LEU A 47 8.95 6.59 1.91
C LEU A 47 9.66 6.45 0.57
N GLY A 48 8.90 6.35 -0.52
CA GLY A 48 9.47 6.18 -1.86
C GLY A 48 10.30 7.37 -2.30
N LEU A 49 9.86 8.59 -1.98
CA LEU A 49 10.60 9.83 -2.24
C LEU A 49 11.94 9.86 -1.50
N VAL A 50 11.93 9.51 -0.20
CA VAL A 50 13.15 9.57 0.62
C VAL A 50 14.15 8.47 0.23
N LEU A 51 13.67 7.27 -0.10
CA LEU A 51 14.53 6.14 -0.48
C LEU A 51 14.92 6.13 -1.96
N ASP A 52 14.28 6.94 -2.80
CA ASP A 52 14.32 6.87 -4.27
C ASP A 52 14.12 5.42 -4.77
N VAL A 53 13.05 4.78 -4.28
CA VAL A 53 12.66 3.41 -4.66
C VAL A 53 11.18 3.39 -5.04
N PRO A 54 10.78 2.64 -6.09
CA PRO A 54 9.37 2.47 -6.41
C PRO A 54 8.55 1.95 -5.22
N THR A 55 7.42 2.60 -4.94
CA THR A 55 6.54 2.23 -3.82
C THR A 55 5.08 2.14 -4.24
N ILE A 56 4.37 1.17 -3.65
CA ILE A 56 2.92 1.00 -3.76
C ILE A 56 2.31 1.11 -2.37
N GLY A 57 1.30 1.98 -2.24
CA GLY A 57 0.42 1.97 -1.08
C GLY A 57 -0.63 0.87 -1.21
N CYS A 58 -0.67 -0.03 -0.24
CA CYS A 58 -1.62 -1.14 -0.17
C CYS A 58 -2.35 -1.09 1.18
N ALA A 59 -3.46 -0.36 1.24
CA ALA A 59 -4.21 -0.15 2.48
C ALA A 59 -5.44 -1.08 2.59
N LYS A 60 -5.79 -1.40 3.84
CA LYS A 60 -6.94 -2.26 4.20
C LYS A 60 -8.26 -1.49 4.28
N SER A 61 -8.21 -0.16 4.32
CA SER A 61 -9.34 0.75 4.48
C SER A 61 -9.13 2.07 3.73
N ARG A 62 -10.23 2.79 3.51
CA ARG A 62 -10.24 4.10 2.86
C ARG A 62 -9.70 5.18 3.80
N LEU A 63 -8.83 6.05 3.29
CA LEU A 63 -8.44 7.29 3.97
C LEU A 63 -9.17 8.52 3.42
N CYS A 64 -9.23 8.65 2.09
CA CYS A 64 -9.94 9.73 1.39
C CYS A 64 -10.49 9.23 0.05
N GLY A 65 -11.17 10.12 -0.68
CA GLY A 65 -11.82 9.82 -1.95
C GLY A 65 -13.13 9.05 -1.83
N GLU A 66 -13.77 8.86 -2.97
CA GLU A 66 -15.03 8.17 -3.19
C GLU A 66 -14.83 7.04 -4.20
N TYR A 67 -15.61 5.98 -4.05
CA TYR A 67 -15.51 4.81 -4.91
C TYR A 67 -16.85 4.07 -4.99
N ARG A 68 -16.98 3.24 -6.02
CA ARG A 68 -18.00 2.19 -6.10
C ARG A 68 -17.35 0.85 -5.80
N GLU A 69 -18.06 -0.04 -5.14
CA GLU A 69 -17.55 -1.37 -4.85
C GLU A 69 -17.20 -2.08 -6.18
N PRO A 70 -15.98 -2.63 -6.33
CA PRO A 70 -15.61 -3.34 -7.54
C PRO A 70 -16.33 -4.69 -7.62
N GLY A 71 -16.30 -5.32 -8.80
CA GLY A 71 -16.78 -6.69 -8.98
C GLY A 71 -16.22 -7.68 -7.96
N THR A 72 -16.93 -8.79 -7.75
CA THR A 72 -16.58 -9.78 -6.71
C THR A 72 -15.43 -10.70 -7.10
N LYS A 73 -15.06 -10.73 -8.39
CA LYS A 73 -14.00 -11.59 -8.94
C LYS A 73 -12.62 -10.97 -8.81
N ARG A 74 -11.61 -11.80 -8.57
CA ARG A 74 -10.20 -11.43 -8.54
C ARG A 74 -9.82 -10.63 -9.78
N GLY A 75 -9.06 -9.56 -9.57
CA GLY A 75 -8.68 -8.61 -10.62
C GLY A 75 -9.70 -7.49 -10.86
N SER A 76 -10.95 -7.63 -10.40
CA SER A 76 -11.94 -6.56 -10.51
C SER A 76 -11.47 -5.32 -9.77
N HIS A 77 -11.63 -4.15 -10.38
CA HIS A 77 -11.28 -2.89 -9.76
C HIS A 77 -12.21 -1.74 -10.14
N ALA A 78 -12.25 -0.73 -9.29
CA ALA A 78 -12.97 0.50 -9.51
C ALA A 78 -12.06 1.69 -9.16
N PRO A 79 -12.19 2.84 -9.87
CA PRO A 79 -11.38 4.01 -9.58
C PRO A 79 -11.71 4.56 -8.18
N LEU A 80 -10.69 4.98 -7.45
CA LEU A 80 -10.81 5.78 -6.25
C LEU A 80 -10.57 7.24 -6.63
N ARG A 81 -11.60 8.08 -6.50
CA ARG A 81 -11.54 9.48 -6.94
C ARG A 81 -11.60 10.44 -5.77
N ASP A 82 -10.74 11.44 -5.75
CA ASP A 82 -10.74 12.49 -4.73
C ASP A 82 -10.60 13.85 -5.42
N ARG A 83 -11.57 14.74 -5.23
CA ARG A 83 -11.61 16.07 -5.86
C ARG A 83 -11.50 16.03 -7.39
N GLY A 84 -12.19 15.08 -8.02
CA GLY A 84 -12.20 14.89 -9.48
C GLY A 84 -11.03 14.08 -10.05
N GLU A 85 -9.97 13.87 -9.26
CA GLU A 85 -8.77 13.14 -9.70
C GLU A 85 -8.84 11.66 -9.31
N GLU A 86 -8.31 10.78 -10.16
CA GLU A 86 -8.09 9.38 -9.81
C GLU A 86 -6.82 9.24 -8.97
N VAL A 87 -6.98 8.90 -7.69
CA VAL A 87 -5.87 8.80 -6.73
C VAL A 87 -5.48 7.35 -6.42
N GLY A 88 -6.15 6.39 -7.05
CA GLY A 88 -5.89 4.97 -6.86
C GLY A 88 -7.05 4.14 -7.35
N ALA A 89 -7.10 2.89 -6.90
CA ALA A 89 -8.18 1.97 -7.21
C ALA A 89 -8.53 1.07 -6.03
N ILE A 90 -9.80 0.69 -6.00
CA ILE A 90 -10.33 -0.31 -5.09
C ILE A 90 -10.21 -1.65 -5.77
N PHE A 91 -9.36 -2.52 -5.24
CA PHE A 91 -8.86 -3.69 -5.94
C PHE A 91 -9.29 -4.99 -5.26
N ARG A 92 -9.96 -5.87 -6.01
CA ARG A 92 -10.31 -7.23 -5.59
C ARG A 92 -9.13 -8.16 -5.84
N SER A 93 -8.24 -8.30 -4.86
CA SER A 93 -7.10 -9.24 -4.96
C SER A 93 -7.51 -10.72 -4.81
N LYS A 94 -8.67 -10.99 -4.20
CA LYS A 94 -9.21 -12.33 -3.97
C LYS A 94 -10.73 -12.35 -4.10
N ASP A 95 -11.27 -13.40 -4.73
CA ASP A 95 -12.70 -13.62 -4.93
C ASP A 95 -13.49 -13.48 -3.63
N GLY A 96 -14.57 -12.71 -3.66
CA GLY A 96 -15.54 -12.57 -2.56
C GLY A 96 -14.99 -11.94 -1.27
N VAL A 97 -13.73 -11.53 -1.23
CA VAL A 97 -13.10 -10.92 -0.04
C VAL A 97 -13.10 -9.40 -0.16
N ARG A 98 -13.14 -8.68 0.98
CA ARG A 98 -13.04 -7.21 1.04
C ARG A 98 -11.85 -6.71 0.20
N PRO A 99 -12.04 -5.64 -0.59
CA PRO A 99 -11.01 -5.18 -1.51
C PRO A 99 -9.87 -4.48 -0.73
N LEU A 100 -8.80 -4.17 -1.46
CA LEU A 100 -7.70 -3.33 -1.01
C LEU A 100 -7.81 -1.95 -1.64
N PHE A 101 -7.25 -0.95 -0.97
CA PHE A 101 -7.11 0.40 -1.49
C PHE A 101 -5.67 0.54 -2.00
N ILE A 102 -5.52 0.48 -3.32
CA ILE A 102 -4.21 0.53 -3.98
C ILE A 102 -3.99 1.93 -4.52
N SER A 103 -2.86 2.54 -4.16
CA SER A 103 -2.47 3.85 -4.65
C SER A 103 -0.98 3.89 -4.99
N VAL A 104 -0.64 4.70 -5.98
CA VAL A 104 0.76 4.95 -6.35
C VAL A 104 1.49 5.59 -5.17
N GLY A 105 2.65 5.06 -4.82
CA GLY A 105 3.57 5.72 -3.89
C GLY A 105 4.52 6.65 -4.64
N HIS A 106 5.54 6.07 -5.28
CA HIS A 106 6.61 6.76 -5.98
C HIS A 106 7.11 5.93 -7.18
N ARG A 107 7.54 6.58 -8.27
CA ARG A 107 8.16 5.98 -9.48
C ARG A 107 7.45 4.73 -10.05
N ILE A 108 6.12 4.68 -9.96
CA ILE A 108 5.30 3.61 -10.52
C ILE A 108 3.94 4.14 -11.00
N GLY A 109 3.42 3.59 -12.09
CA GLY A 109 2.06 3.87 -12.55
C GLY A 109 1.00 2.99 -11.87
N LEU A 110 -0.25 3.46 -11.83
CA LEU A 110 -1.35 2.73 -11.18
C LEU A 110 -1.60 1.36 -11.80
N ALA A 111 -1.55 1.24 -13.13
CA ALA A 111 -1.70 -0.05 -13.82
C ALA A 111 -0.66 -1.09 -13.36
N SER A 112 0.62 -0.68 -13.28
CA SER A 112 1.70 -1.53 -12.76
C SER A 112 1.50 -1.86 -11.28
N ALA A 113 1.04 -0.90 -10.47
CA ALA A 113 0.76 -1.13 -9.06
C ALA A 113 -0.33 -2.21 -8.86
N LEU A 114 -1.39 -2.18 -9.67
CA LEU A 114 -2.44 -3.21 -9.64
C LEU A 114 -1.92 -4.57 -10.10
N ARG A 115 -1.14 -4.61 -11.19
CA ARG A 115 -0.52 -5.84 -11.69
C ARG A 115 0.36 -6.50 -10.62
N PHE A 116 1.29 -5.75 -10.03
CA PHE A 116 2.17 -6.30 -8.99
C PHE A 116 1.41 -6.70 -7.73
N THR A 117 0.36 -5.96 -7.35
CA THR A 117 -0.51 -6.37 -6.23
C THR A 117 -1.14 -7.74 -6.49
N LEU A 118 -1.57 -7.99 -7.73
CA LEU A 118 -2.19 -9.24 -8.15
C LEU A 118 -1.19 -10.40 -8.23
N GLU A 119 0.00 -10.16 -8.77
CA GLU A 119 1.07 -11.15 -8.92
C GLU A 119 1.68 -11.54 -7.57
N CYS A 120 1.86 -10.57 -6.67
CA CYS A 120 2.44 -10.81 -5.35
C CYS A 120 1.44 -11.35 -4.31
N HIS A 121 0.16 -11.57 -4.65
CA HIS A 121 -0.87 -11.94 -3.66
C HIS A 121 -0.74 -13.36 -3.09
N ALA A 122 -0.12 -14.29 -3.83
CA ALA A 122 0.16 -15.67 -3.41
C ALA A 122 -1.06 -16.43 -2.81
N GLY A 123 -2.29 -16.20 -3.28
CA GLY A 123 -3.52 -16.83 -2.76
C GLY A 123 -4.24 -16.08 -1.64
N TRP A 124 -3.69 -14.94 -1.17
CA TRP A 124 -4.16 -14.18 -0.02
C TRP A 124 -4.76 -12.83 -0.39
N ARG A 125 -5.49 -12.22 0.55
CA ARG A 125 -6.03 -10.87 0.35
C ARG A 125 -4.89 -9.85 0.21
N LEU A 126 -3.93 -9.86 1.14
CA LEU A 126 -2.78 -8.96 1.13
C LEU A 126 -1.67 -9.51 0.24
N PRO A 127 -0.91 -8.66 -0.46
CA PRO A 127 0.30 -9.09 -1.14
C PRO A 127 1.30 -9.69 -0.14
N LYS A 128 1.99 -10.73 -0.57
CA LYS A 128 2.95 -11.50 0.25
C LYS A 128 3.91 -10.61 1.04
N PRO A 129 4.52 -9.54 0.48
CA PRO A 129 5.45 -8.71 1.24
C PRO A 129 4.84 -8.09 2.51
N THR A 130 3.68 -7.43 2.42
CA THR A 130 3.04 -6.81 3.60
C THR A 130 2.45 -7.85 4.54
N ARG A 131 1.97 -8.97 4.00
CA ARG A 131 1.49 -10.09 4.81
C ARG A 131 2.61 -10.72 5.65
N GLU A 132 3.77 -11.00 5.07
CA GLU A 132 4.91 -11.55 5.81
C GLU A 132 5.41 -10.58 6.89
N ALA A 133 5.46 -9.28 6.59
CA ALA A 133 5.80 -8.25 7.57
C ALA A 133 4.81 -8.24 8.76
N ASP A 134 3.50 -8.31 8.50
CA ASP A 134 2.44 -8.34 9.52
C ASP A 134 2.52 -9.62 10.38
N LEU A 135 2.77 -10.77 9.74
CA LEU A 135 2.98 -12.04 10.44
C LEU A 135 4.22 -12.01 11.33
N TYR A 136 5.32 -11.42 10.86
CA TYR A 136 6.57 -11.30 11.62
C TYR A 136 6.38 -10.44 12.88
N VAL A 137 5.77 -9.26 12.73
CA VAL A 137 5.45 -8.38 13.87
C VAL A 137 4.50 -9.07 14.86
N SER A 138 3.50 -9.80 14.34
CA SER A 138 2.57 -10.57 15.18
C SER A 138 3.26 -11.66 16.00
N ARG A 139 4.31 -12.30 15.47
CA ARG A 139 5.11 -13.30 16.21
C ARG A 139 5.96 -12.65 17.29
N LEU A 140 6.61 -11.52 16.99
CA LEU A 140 7.41 -10.78 17.98
C LEU A 140 6.57 -10.31 19.17
N LYS A 141 5.36 -9.78 18.92
CA LYS A 141 4.43 -9.33 19.98
C LYS A 141 3.92 -10.45 20.89
N ARG A 142 4.02 -11.71 20.47
CA ARG A 142 3.61 -12.88 21.27
C ARG A 142 4.78 -13.48 22.06
N ALA A 143 6.01 -13.17 21.67
CA ALA A 143 7.23 -13.72 22.24
C ALA A 143 7.85 -12.82 23.32
N GLY A 144 7.42 -11.56 23.41
CA GLY A 144 7.73 -10.63 24.50
C GLY A 144 6.48 -10.31 25.29
#